data_AF-A0A2H9VPK4-F1
#
_entry.id   AF-A0A2H9VPK4-F1
#
_cell.length_a   1.000
_cell.length_b   1.000
_cell.length_c   1.000
_cell.angle_alpha   90.00
_cell.angle_beta   90.00
_cell.angle_gamma   90.00
#
_symmetry.space_group_name_H-M   'P 1'
#
loop_
_entity.id
_entity.type
_entity.pdbx_description
1 polymer ?
#
loop_
_entity_poly.entity_id
_entity_poly.type
_entity_poly.pdbx_seq_one_letter_code
_entity_poly.pdbx_strand_id
1 'polypeptide(L)'
;MYYVKLLLLINIILFSFNKVDAQDSIRLIGKNGKKIGIPITREEFDKKISNYINLMSEWRKFDPIEYVEMVRLYNTIGNSDLISIDYYRMYYHIFMVMYVKDVGKSLDAKLMKGMSMYSKKYNIWIGDRPFGNSNSSYDIDNID
;
A
#
# COMPACT_ATOMS: atom_id res chain seq x y z
N MET A 1 26.84 2.96 -48.98
CA MET A 1 25.36 2.94 -48.87
C MET A 1 24.86 1.96 -47.78
N TYR A 2 25.49 1.91 -46.60
CA TYR A 2 25.11 0.97 -45.52
C TYR A 2 24.69 1.65 -44.21
N TYR A 3 24.95 2.94 -44.03
CA TYR A 3 24.63 3.64 -42.77
C TYR A 3 23.18 4.13 -42.66
N VAL A 4 22.49 4.36 -43.79
CA VAL A 4 21.10 4.84 -43.78
C VAL A 4 20.11 3.73 -43.36
N LYS A 5 20.42 2.46 -43.67
CA LYS A 5 19.59 1.32 -43.23
C LYS A 5 19.74 0.99 -41.74
N LEU A 6 20.91 1.27 -41.14
CA LEU A 6 21.17 1.01 -39.72
C LEU A 6 20.44 2.01 -38.79
N LEU A 7 20.36 3.28 -39.20
CA LEU A 7 19.64 4.33 -38.45
C LEU A 7 18.11 4.16 -38.45
N LEU A 8 17.55 3.54 -39.50
CA LEU A 8 16.11 3.25 -39.59
C LEU A 8 15.70 2.06 -38.70
N LEU A 9 16.58 1.07 -38.54
CA LEU A 9 16.34 -0.09 -37.67
C LEU A 9 16.34 0.28 -36.17
N ILE A 10 17.15 1.26 -35.77
CA ILE A 10 17.20 1.73 -34.37
C ILE A 10 15.94 2.50 -33.98
N ASN A 11 15.32 3.26 -34.90
CA ASN A 11 14.08 4.00 -34.61
C ASN A 11 12.85 3.09 -34.47
N ILE A 12 12.80 1.95 -35.18
CA ILE A 12 11.67 1.01 -35.08
C ILE A 12 11.72 0.21 -33.78
N ILE A 13 12.93 -0.08 -33.27
CA ILE A 13 13.10 -0.81 -32.00
C ILE A 13 12.80 0.10 -30.79
N LEU A 14 13.02 1.42 -30.88
CA LEU A 14 12.73 2.36 -29.80
C LEU A 14 11.24 2.71 -29.63
N PHE A 15 10.38 2.41 -30.61
CA PHE A 15 8.95 2.68 -30.53
C PHE A 15 8.10 1.51 -29.99
N SER A 16 8.70 0.35 -29.70
CA SER A 16 7.96 -0.88 -29.42
C SER A 16 7.85 -1.28 -27.94
N PHE A 17 8.40 -0.49 -27.02
CA PHE A 17 8.23 -0.68 -25.57
C PHE A 17 8.19 0.72 -24.96
N ASN A 18 7.06 1.26 -24.52
CA ASN A 18 6.18 0.71 -23.51
C ASN A 18 4.75 1.19 -23.79
N LYS A 19 3.82 0.25 -23.97
CA LYS A 19 2.49 0.48 -23.43
C LYS A 19 2.70 0.56 -21.91
N VAL A 20 2.84 1.77 -21.41
CA VAL A 20 2.53 2.01 -20.00
C VAL A 20 1.04 1.76 -19.95
N ASP A 21 0.67 0.55 -19.50
CA ASP A 21 -0.67 0.34 -18.99
C ASP A 21 -0.79 1.33 -17.83
N ALA A 22 -1.37 2.49 -18.13
CA ALA A 22 -1.88 3.38 -17.13
C ALA A 22 -2.77 2.50 -16.25
N GLN A 23 -2.32 2.29 -15.03
CA GLN A 23 -3.04 1.51 -14.05
C GLN A 23 -4.34 2.26 -13.83
N ASP A 24 -5.41 1.81 -14.51
CA ASP A 24 -6.74 2.37 -14.39
C ASP A 24 -7.07 2.45 -12.90
N SER A 25 -7.14 3.67 -12.39
CA SER A 25 -7.33 3.99 -10.97
C SER A 25 -8.77 3.75 -10.51
N ILE A 26 -9.55 2.97 -11.27
CA ILE A 26 -10.98 2.81 -11.02
C ILE A 26 -11.24 1.33 -10.72
N ARG A 27 -11.21 1.05 -9.40
CA ARG A 27 -11.55 -0.21 -8.70
C ARG A 27 -10.37 -1.18 -8.53
N LEU A 28 -10.04 -1.41 -7.25
CA LEU A 28 -9.20 -2.49 -6.72
C LEU A 28 -9.86 -3.86 -7.00
N ILE A 29 -9.98 -4.24 -8.27
CA ILE A 29 -10.48 -5.53 -8.68
C ILE A 29 -9.28 -6.48 -8.66
N GLY A 30 -9.27 -7.41 -7.70
CA GLY A 30 -8.25 -8.44 -7.66
C GLY A 30 -8.24 -9.27 -8.91
N LYS A 31 -7.09 -9.93 -9.16
CA LYS A 31 -6.92 -10.92 -10.22
C LYS A 31 -8.07 -11.92 -10.08
N ASN A 32 -9.07 -11.87 -10.98
CA ASN A 32 -10.32 -12.65 -11.00
C ASN A 32 -11.61 -12.00 -10.42
N GLY A 33 -11.73 -10.68 -10.32
CA GLY A 33 -13.02 -10.06 -9.97
C GLY A 33 -13.34 -10.07 -8.46
N LYS A 34 -12.43 -10.57 -7.62
CA LYS A 34 -12.59 -10.64 -6.17
C LYS A 34 -12.08 -9.36 -5.53
N LYS A 35 -12.90 -8.70 -4.71
CA LYS A 35 -12.44 -7.55 -3.92
C LYS A 35 -11.31 -7.99 -2.99
N ILE A 36 -10.23 -7.21 -2.94
CA ILE A 36 -9.02 -7.54 -2.16
C ILE A 36 -9.03 -6.71 -0.88
N GLY A 37 -9.05 -7.38 0.26
CA GLY A 37 -8.88 -6.75 1.56
C GLY A 37 -9.78 -7.38 2.60
N ILE A 38 -9.63 -6.93 3.84
CA ILE A 38 -10.55 -7.22 4.93
C ILE A 38 -11.72 -6.22 4.83
N PRO A 39 -12.97 -6.66 4.73
CA PRO A 39 -14.11 -5.74 4.66
C PRO A 39 -14.15 -4.81 5.88
N ILE A 40 -14.37 -3.52 5.63
CA ILE A 40 -14.61 -2.51 6.66
C ILE A 40 -15.56 -1.44 6.11
N THR A 41 -16.39 -0.87 6.97
CA THR A 41 -17.17 0.31 6.58
C THR A 41 -16.29 1.57 6.58
N ARG A 42 -16.69 2.59 5.81
CA ARG A 42 -15.96 3.87 5.82
C ARG A 42 -15.95 4.52 7.21
N GLU A 43 -17.07 4.46 7.92
CA GLU A 43 -17.19 5.01 9.28
C GLU A 43 -16.22 4.33 10.27
N GLU A 44 -16.14 3.00 10.25
CA GLU A 44 -15.22 2.25 11.11
C GLU A 44 -13.75 2.52 10.75
N PHE A 45 -13.45 2.63 9.45
CA PHE A 45 -12.12 2.98 8.99
C PHE A 45 -11.71 4.37 9.51
N ASP A 46 -12.59 5.35 9.38
CA ASP A 46 -12.36 6.72 9.84
C ASP A 46 -12.19 6.79 11.36
N LYS A 47 -13.03 6.05 12.10
CA LYS A 47 -12.90 5.93 13.56
C LYS A 47 -11.55 5.33 13.97
N LYS A 48 -11.08 4.29 13.27
CA LYS A 48 -9.76 3.69 13.54
C LYS A 48 -8.63 4.69 13.26
N ILE A 49 -8.68 5.41 12.14
CA ILE A 49 -7.68 6.44 11.81
C ILE A 49 -7.65 7.53 12.89
N SER A 50 -8.81 8.05 13.29
CA SER A 50 -8.91 9.07 14.34
C SER A 50 -8.31 8.58 15.66
N ASN A 51 -8.68 7.37 16.07
CA ASN A 51 -8.17 6.76 17.30
C ASN A 51 -6.64 6.64 17.26
N TYR A 52 -6.07 6.11 16.18
CA TYR A 52 -4.62 5.94 16.10
C TYR A 52 -3.87 7.26 15.94
N ILE A 53 -4.43 8.29 15.29
CA ILE A 53 -3.84 9.64 15.29
C ILE A 53 -3.72 10.15 16.72
N ASN A 54 -4.79 10.04 17.52
CA ASN A 54 -4.79 10.49 18.91
C ASN A 54 -3.76 9.71 19.73
N LEU A 55 -3.77 8.37 19.64
CA LEU A 55 -2.81 7.53 20.37
C LEU A 55 -1.35 7.78 19.95
N MET A 56 -1.10 8.05 18.66
CA MET A 56 0.24 8.38 18.17
C MET A 56 0.71 9.75 18.68
N SER A 57 -0.20 10.71 18.89
CA SER A 57 0.10 12.03 19.45
C SER A 57 0.52 11.97 20.92
N GLU A 58 0.13 10.91 21.62
CA GLU A 58 0.54 10.61 23.01
C GLU A 58 1.91 9.88 23.07
N TRP A 59 2.57 9.65 21.93
CA TRP A 59 3.85 8.92 21.83
C TRP A 59 3.78 7.51 22.44
N ARG A 60 2.60 6.92 22.42
CA ARG A 60 2.33 5.61 23.01
C ARG A 60 3.07 4.50 22.27
N LYS A 61 3.56 3.51 23.02
CA LYS A 61 3.97 2.22 22.46
C LYS A 61 2.74 1.33 22.28
N PHE A 62 2.65 0.71 21.12
CA PHE A 62 1.56 -0.18 20.77
C PHE A 62 1.96 -1.64 20.95
N ASP A 63 0.98 -2.48 21.22
CA ASP A 63 1.16 -3.92 21.18
C ASP A 63 1.25 -4.44 19.73
N PRO A 64 1.68 -5.68 19.51
CA PRO A 64 1.80 -6.22 18.16
C PRO A 64 0.49 -6.29 17.38
N ILE A 65 -0.66 -6.48 18.03
CA ILE A 65 -1.95 -6.56 17.35
C ILE A 65 -2.40 -5.17 16.88
N GLU A 66 -2.20 -4.15 17.71
CA GLU A 66 -2.40 -2.75 17.33
C GLU A 66 -1.50 -2.37 16.14
N TYR A 67 -0.24 -2.82 16.11
CA TYR A 67 0.62 -2.59 14.95
C TYR A 67 0.14 -3.30 13.67
N VAL A 68 -0.44 -4.51 13.77
CA VAL A 68 -1.07 -5.17 12.62
C VAL A 68 -2.21 -4.34 12.05
N GLU A 69 -3.06 -3.79 12.93
CA GLU A 69 -4.14 -2.90 12.54
C GLU A 69 -3.62 -1.62 11.88
N MET A 70 -2.61 -0.99 12.47
CA MET A 70 -1.99 0.22 11.91
C MET A 70 -1.37 -0.04 10.53
N VAL A 71 -0.71 -1.19 10.33
CA VAL A 71 -0.18 -1.58 9.02
C VAL A 71 -1.29 -1.71 7.98
N ARG A 72 -2.44 -2.31 8.34
CA ARG A 72 -3.59 -2.43 7.43
C ARG A 72 -4.11 -1.06 7.01
N LEU A 73 -4.26 -0.13 7.95
CA LEU A 73 -4.67 1.24 7.67
C LEU A 73 -3.67 1.93 6.73
N TYR A 74 -2.38 1.89 7.06
CA TYR A 74 -1.29 2.45 6.27
C TYR A 74 -1.29 1.94 4.83
N ASN A 75 -1.37 0.63 4.66
CA ASN A 75 -1.41 -0.05 3.37
C ASN A 75 -2.69 0.22 2.56
N THR A 76 -3.81 0.47 3.24
CA THR A 76 -5.08 0.84 2.59
C THR A 76 -4.99 2.25 2.03
N ILE A 77 -4.43 3.18 2.81
CA ILE A 77 -4.24 4.57 2.38
C ILE A 77 -3.24 4.66 1.23
N GLY A 78 -2.10 3.96 1.34
CA GLY A 78 -1.05 4.00 0.31
C GLY A 78 -1.46 3.40 -1.04
N ASN A 79 -2.50 2.56 -1.07
CA ASN A 79 -2.98 1.89 -2.28
C ASN A 79 -4.30 2.46 -2.82
N SER A 80 -4.75 3.63 -2.33
CA SER A 80 -6.02 4.23 -2.72
C SER A 80 -5.89 5.73 -2.92
N ASP A 81 -6.93 6.33 -3.52
CA ASP A 81 -7.04 7.78 -3.67
C ASP A 81 -7.18 8.52 -2.33
N LEU A 82 -7.33 7.79 -1.21
CA LEU A 82 -7.41 8.37 0.13
C LEU A 82 -6.15 9.17 0.50
N ILE A 83 -4.98 8.82 -0.04
CA ILE A 83 -3.74 9.56 0.19
C ILE A 83 -3.83 11.03 -0.26
N SER A 84 -4.74 11.37 -1.17
CA SER A 84 -4.99 12.75 -1.61
C SER A 84 -5.69 13.60 -0.54
N ILE A 85 -6.38 12.98 0.42
CA ILE A 85 -7.11 13.65 1.49
C ILE A 85 -6.17 13.87 2.68
N ASP A 86 -6.03 15.13 3.11
CA ASP A 86 -5.09 15.58 4.15
C ASP A 86 -5.16 14.75 5.43
N TYR A 87 -6.36 14.39 5.86
CA TYR A 87 -6.61 13.60 7.05
C TYR A 87 -5.94 12.22 7.02
N TYR A 88 -6.10 11.45 5.94
CA TYR A 88 -5.43 10.14 5.81
C TYR A 88 -3.95 10.30 5.49
N ARG A 89 -3.58 11.34 4.73
CA ARG A 89 -2.18 11.65 4.44
C ARG A 89 -1.38 11.94 5.71
N MET A 90 -1.99 12.62 6.68
CA MET A 90 -1.39 12.87 7.99
C MET A 90 -1.10 11.57 8.73
N TYR A 91 -2.09 10.67 8.84
CA TYR A 91 -1.88 9.35 9.43
C TYR A 91 -0.75 8.59 8.73
N TYR A 92 -0.79 8.55 7.40
CA TYR A 92 0.18 7.83 6.58
C TYR A 92 1.61 8.32 6.84
N HIS A 93 1.83 9.64 6.85
CA HIS A 93 3.14 10.21 7.10
C HIS A 93 3.64 9.98 8.53
N ILE A 94 2.78 10.18 9.54
CA ILE A 94 3.16 9.93 10.94
C ILE A 94 3.56 8.47 11.11
N PHE A 95 2.75 7.54 10.62
CA PHE A 95 3.05 6.12 10.67
C PHE A 95 4.38 5.80 9.97
N MET A 96 4.57 6.31 8.75
CA MET A 96 5.77 6.07 7.95
C MET A 96 7.04 6.57 8.62
N VAL A 97 7.03 7.81 9.12
CA VAL A 97 8.21 8.48 9.68
C VAL A 97 8.54 7.97 11.08
N MET A 98 7.52 7.76 11.91
CA MET A 98 7.72 7.50 13.33
C MET A 98 7.61 6.02 13.71
N TYR A 99 6.72 5.27 13.07
CA TYR A 99 6.33 3.94 13.57
C TYR A 99 6.78 2.77 12.71
N VAL A 100 7.06 2.95 11.41
CA VAL A 100 7.44 1.84 10.50
C VAL A 100 8.60 1.00 11.03
N LYS A 101 9.62 1.62 11.64
CA LYS A 101 10.77 0.91 12.19
C LYS A 101 10.38 0.07 13.42
N ASP A 102 9.56 0.62 14.31
CA ASP A 102 9.13 -0.05 15.53
C ASP A 102 8.14 -1.17 15.24
N VAL A 103 7.23 -0.95 14.29
CA VAL A 103 6.35 -1.97 13.71
C VAL A 103 7.18 -3.11 13.14
N GLY A 104 8.17 -2.81 12.28
CA GLY A 104 9.01 -3.82 11.65
C GLY A 104 9.69 -4.72 12.70
N LYS A 105 10.21 -4.14 13.78
CA LYS A 105 10.80 -4.88 14.90
C LYS A 105 9.76 -5.67 15.69
N SER A 106 8.67 -5.03 16.10
CA SER A 106 7.63 -5.63 16.96
C SER A 106 6.93 -6.82 16.28
N LEU A 107 6.80 -6.74 14.95
CA LEU A 107 6.18 -7.79 14.16
C LEU A 107 7.15 -8.87 13.68
N ASP A 108 8.45 -8.80 14.02
CA ASP A 108 9.50 -9.67 13.46
C ASP A 108 9.44 -9.69 11.92
N ALA A 109 9.28 -8.50 11.32
CA ALA A 109 9.17 -8.33 9.89
C ALA A 109 10.57 -8.27 9.27
N LYS A 110 10.75 -8.99 8.15
CA LYS A 110 12.01 -9.02 7.41
C LYS A 110 11.89 -8.19 6.15
N LEU A 111 12.98 -7.51 5.79
CA LEU A 111 13.06 -6.79 4.53
C LEU A 111 12.94 -7.78 3.35
N MET A 112 12.10 -7.42 2.39
CA MET A 112 11.83 -8.15 1.17
C MET A 112 12.16 -7.27 -0.05
N LYS A 113 11.90 -7.77 -1.25
CA LYS A 113 12.08 -7.00 -2.49
C LYS A 113 11.19 -5.76 -2.51
N GLY A 114 11.68 -4.65 -3.05
CA GLY A 114 10.91 -3.42 -3.19
C GLY A 114 10.79 -2.58 -1.91
N MET A 115 11.74 -2.71 -0.99
CA MET A 115 11.74 -2.03 0.33
C MET A 115 10.55 -2.36 1.23
N SER A 116 9.75 -3.36 0.85
CA SER A 116 8.68 -3.88 1.69
C SER A 116 9.23 -4.74 2.80
N MET A 117 8.47 -4.86 3.89
CA MET A 117 8.77 -5.81 4.95
C MET A 117 7.65 -6.84 5.04
N TYR A 118 7.99 -8.06 5.42
CA TYR A 118 7.01 -9.13 5.62
C TYR A 118 7.19 -9.78 6.99
N SER A 119 6.11 -9.81 7.77
CA SER A 119 6.05 -10.62 8.98
C SER A 119 5.39 -11.96 8.67
N LYS A 120 6.17 -13.03 8.80
CA LYS A 120 5.65 -14.41 8.67
C LYS A 120 4.68 -14.75 9.81
N LYS A 121 4.94 -14.26 11.02
CA LYS A 121 4.13 -14.55 12.22
C LYS A 121 2.70 -14.05 12.09
N TYR A 122 2.53 -12.83 11.58
CA TYR A 122 1.22 -12.19 11.42
C TYR A 122 0.68 -12.26 9.99
N ASN A 123 1.43 -12.88 9.07
CA ASN A 123 1.11 -12.96 7.65
C ASN A 123 0.73 -11.59 7.05
N ILE A 124 1.55 -10.58 7.33
CA ILE A 124 1.28 -9.19 6.96
C ILE A 124 2.49 -8.56 6.28
N TRP A 125 2.23 -7.84 5.20
CA TRP A 125 3.20 -7.01 4.50
C TRP A 125 3.10 -5.56 4.96
N ILE A 126 4.23 -4.87 5.02
CA ILE A 126 4.35 -3.46 5.39
C ILE A 126 4.94 -2.73 4.18
N GLY A 127 4.18 -1.81 3.58
CA GLY A 127 4.60 -1.06 2.40
C GLY A 127 4.25 -1.76 1.08
N ASP A 128 5.19 -1.73 0.13
CA ASP A 128 5.02 -2.18 -1.26
C ASP A 128 4.84 -3.71 -1.38
N ARG A 129 3.62 -4.16 -1.11
CA ARG A 129 3.24 -5.56 -0.94
C ARG A 129 2.84 -6.24 -2.26
N PRO A 130 2.93 -7.58 -2.34
CA PRO A 130 2.42 -8.33 -3.50
C PRO A 130 0.94 -8.04 -3.77
N PHE A 131 0.61 -7.83 -5.05
CA PHE A 131 -0.76 -7.64 -5.51
C PHE A 131 -1.64 -8.82 -5.08
N GLY A 132 -2.86 -8.54 -4.60
CA GLY A 132 -3.79 -9.57 -4.13
C GLY A 132 -3.64 -9.99 -2.66
N ASN A 133 -2.75 -9.37 -1.88
CA ASN A 133 -2.67 -9.67 -0.45
C ASN A 133 -3.82 -9.02 0.34
N SER A 134 -4.87 -9.81 0.62
CA SER A 134 -6.05 -9.36 1.36
C SER A 134 -5.83 -9.16 2.86
N ASN A 135 -4.79 -9.76 3.44
CA ASN A 135 -4.58 -9.73 4.90
C ASN A 135 -3.91 -8.44 5.39
N SER A 136 -3.30 -7.71 4.45
CA SER A 136 -2.49 -6.53 4.74
C SER A 136 -3.20 -5.21 4.43
N SER A 137 -4.46 -5.23 4.00
CA SER A 137 -5.24 -4.01 3.79
C SER A 137 -6.73 -4.23 4.00
N TYR A 138 -7.43 -3.14 4.21
CA TYR A 138 -8.87 -3.10 4.23
C TYR A 138 -9.45 -2.93 2.82
N ASP A 139 -10.65 -3.44 2.66
CA ASP A 139 -11.54 -3.18 1.54
C ASP A 139 -12.67 -2.30 2.08
N ILE A 140 -12.59 -1.01 1.78
CA ILE A 140 -13.60 -0.04 2.19
C ILE A 140 -14.71 -0.14 1.17
N ASP A 141 -15.69 -0.98 1.46
CA ASP A 141 -16.86 -1.10 0.60
C ASP A 141 -17.60 0.25 0.57
N ASN A 142 -17.65 0.84 -0.62
CA ASN A 142 -18.78 1.70 -0.97
C ASN A 142 -20.00 0.77 -1.03
N ILE A 143 -20.71 0.64 0.08
CA ILE A 143 -22.12 0.25 0.01
C ILE A 143 -22.78 1.47 -0.63
N ASP A 144 -23.09 1.32 -1.92
CA ASP A 144 -23.85 2.28 -2.72
C ASP A 144 -25.12 2.76 -1.98
#